data_AF-A0A2P4TEP3-F1
#
_entry.id   AF-A0A2P4TEP3-F1
#
_cell.length_a   1.000
_cell.length_b   1.000
_cell.length_c   1.000
_cell.angle_alpha   90.00
_cell.angle_beta   90.00
_cell.angle_gamma   90.00
#
_symmetry.space_group_name_H-M   'P 1'
#
loop_
_entity.id
_entity.type
_entity.pdbx_description
1 polymer ?
#
loop_
_entity_poly.entity_id
_entity_poly.type
_entity_poly.pdbx_seq_one_letter_code
_entity_poly.pdbx_strand_id
1 'polypeptide(L)'
;MVEGFSGSTPEARHEALLKPSVPDDVIALDSVGIRLALKTLLEDTDRQQKMMYGLMETNHNLRDEVRQERGRASRQEKRANELENVVENIKSKIRQLEDETIAQVCRQQNQVKGLEKDQLVSQNQLAETKARNEQLLLENTNLKKDLETRSSGSSTREGTEEKKEPKSTAEDQLHAVCQQYLQVLSNIDSIIRSPRAPPLIYRRSKGPVQNYIKENRQDCGFEHLPLTIEMWADQLVALKDLHRSLRKLSLELVPWHITDPQDNIESIRVQDLQFMVDTVLEEIENKEKNSQRPSLPTLFAIVSHFQKLFDVNSLNGIYPRMNEVYTKLGELTNAMRNLHELLELDSSVPPTVVVDTVGKLCDIINENVTEQLQRLLGTQDIHSIMNKLEEHECFFPPFQALIQDLLSLLEINNLDDILPTVQKLKLVAR
;
A
#
# COMPACT_ATOMS: atom_id res chain seq x y z
N MET A 1 52.36 125.57 9.94
CA MET A 1 53.34 125.44 11.05
C MET A 1 53.98 124.06 10.88
N VAL A 2 55.30 123.91 10.71
CA VAL A 2 56.42 124.39 11.57
C VAL A 2 56.37 123.61 12.90
N GLU A 3 57.35 122.78 13.29
CA GLU A 3 58.70 122.44 12.77
C GLU A 3 58.99 120.93 12.99
N GLY A 4 59.98 120.28 12.36
CA GLY A 4 61.34 120.03 12.92
C GLY A 4 61.41 118.75 13.79
N PHE A 5 62.40 117.84 13.75
CA PHE A 5 63.69 117.77 13.03
C PHE A 5 64.15 116.29 12.82
N SER A 6 65.28 116.10 12.11
CA SER A 6 66.13 114.88 11.89
C SER A 6 66.08 113.73 12.92
N GLY A 7 66.37 112.45 12.60
CA GLY A 7 66.96 111.76 11.42
C GLY A 7 67.08 110.24 11.74
N SER A 8 67.72 109.34 10.98
CA SER A 8 68.60 109.43 9.80
C SER A 8 68.66 108.08 9.02
N THR A 9 68.82 108.11 7.70
CA THR A 9 69.22 106.96 6.84
C THR A 9 70.72 106.63 7.01
N PRO A 10 71.21 105.39 6.75
CA PRO A 10 71.26 104.71 5.45
C PRO A 10 70.44 103.39 5.42
N GLU A 11 69.84 102.90 4.33
CA GLU A 11 70.25 102.73 2.92
C GLU A 11 70.75 101.31 2.59
N ALA A 12 69.80 100.48 2.15
CA ALA A 12 69.87 99.32 1.25
C ALA A 12 71.13 98.42 1.20
N ARG A 13 70.89 97.10 1.36
CA ARG A 13 70.96 96.16 0.21
C ARG A 13 70.32 94.80 0.49
N HIS A 14 69.74 94.23 -0.59
CA HIS A 14 69.36 92.82 -0.78
C HIS A 14 68.62 92.09 0.35
N GLU A 15 67.28 92.09 0.27
CA GLU A 15 66.56 90.82 0.41
C GLU A 15 65.44 90.77 -0.65
N ALA A 16 65.15 89.59 -1.19
CA ALA A 16 64.36 89.43 -2.40
C ALA A 16 63.03 88.72 -2.16
N LEU A 17 61.97 89.22 -2.81
CA LEU A 17 60.82 88.45 -3.30
C LEU A 17 60.24 87.35 -2.38
N LEU A 18 59.87 87.72 -1.15
CA LEU A 18 58.84 86.99 -0.40
C LEU A 18 57.78 87.98 0.10
N LYS A 19 56.78 88.23 -0.76
CA LYS A 19 55.48 88.71 -0.27
C LYS A 19 54.94 87.64 0.68
N PRO A 20 54.35 87.99 1.83
CA PRO A 20 53.58 87.02 2.61
C PRO A 20 52.33 86.64 1.80
N SER A 21 52.41 85.57 1.03
CA SER A 21 51.24 84.84 0.57
C SER A 21 50.60 84.24 1.81
N VAL A 22 49.57 84.92 2.34
CA VAL A 22 48.64 84.33 3.31
C VAL A 22 48.14 83.03 2.68
N PRO A 23 48.38 81.85 3.28
CA PRO A 23 47.71 80.65 2.86
C PRO A 23 46.25 80.78 3.30
N ASP A 24 45.31 80.76 2.37
CA ASP A 24 43.87 80.71 2.68
C ASP A 24 43.44 79.32 3.23
N ASP A 25 44.41 78.49 3.64
CA ASP A 25 44.24 77.26 4.42
C ASP A 25 44.02 77.53 5.93
N VAL A 26 43.37 78.66 6.26
CA VAL A 26 42.58 78.72 7.50
C VAL A 26 41.37 77.82 7.26
N ILE A 27 41.57 76.52 7.47
CA ILE A 27 40.48 75.54 7.53
C ILE A 27 39.57 75.99 8.67
N ALA A 28 38.51 76.70 8.31
CA ALA A 28 37.36 76.91 9.15
C ALA A 28 36.70 75.55 9.35
N LEU A 29 37.24 74.79 10.30
CA LEU A 29 36.68 73.54 10.80
C LEU A 29 35.24 73.85 11.20
N ASP A 30 34.28 73.50 10.36
CA ASP A 30 32.88 73.76 10.67
C ASP A 30 32.51 72.91 11.89
N SER A 31 32.54 73.59 13.02
CA SER A 31 32.24 73.03 14.32
C SER A 31 30.82 72.48 14.34
N VAL A 32 29.91 72.99 13.50
CA VAL A 32 28.56 72.44 13.31
C VAL A 32 28.64 71.10 12.56
N GLY A 33 29.22 71.06 11.36
CA GLY A 33 29.38 69.86 10.55
C GLY A 33 30.12 68.72 11.27
N ILE A 34 31.20 69.01 11.98
CA ILE A 34 31.95 68.00 12.75
C ILE A 34 31.12 67.48 13.94
N ARG A 35 30.43 68.35 14.68
CA ARG A 35 29.49 67.92 15.73
C ARG A 35 28.34 67.10 15.17
N LEU A 36 27.82 67.44 14.00
CA LEU A 36 26.73 66.72 13.34
C LEU A 36 27.19 65.32 12.91
N ALA A 37 28.35 65.21 12.26
CA ALA A 37 28.94 63.92 11.87
C ALA A 37 29.21 63.02 13.09
N LEU A 38 29.80 63.56 14.16
CA LEU A 38 30.03 62.82 15.41
C LEU A 38 28.70 62.40 16.07
N LYS A 39 27.67 63.25 16.04
CA LYS A 39 26.34 62.90 16.54
C LYS A 39 25.71 61.77 15.72
N THR A 40 25.76 61.84 14.39
CA THR A 40 25.23 60.77 13.51
C THR A 40 25.99 59.45 13.72
N LEU A 41 27.32 59.48 13.89
CA LEU A 41 28.10 58.28 14.21
C LEU A 41 27.75 57.70 15.60
N LEU A 42 27.49 58.54 16.60
CA LEU A 42 27.04 58.10 17.92
C LEU A 42 25.63 57.44 17.86
N GLU A 43 24.70 58.06 17.12
CA GLU A 43 23.36 57.51 16.89
C GLU A 43 23.40 56.20 16.08
N ASP A 44 24.30 56.06 15.11
CA ASP A 44 24.45 54.81 14.36
C ASP A 44 25.12 53.72 15.20
N THR A 45 26.10 54.06 16.04
CA THR A 45 26.71 53.12 17.00
C THR A 45 25.67 52.56 17.98
N ASP A 46 24.78 53.40 18.50
CA ASP A 46 23.64 52.98 19.34
C ASP A 46 22.66 52.05 18.59
N ARG A 47 22.36 52.34 17.32
CA ARG A 47 21.53 51.47 16.47
C ARG A 47 22.20 50.13 16.20
N GLN A 48 23.49 50.12 15.85
CA GLN A 48 24.27 48.90 15.64
C GLN A 48 24.35 48.06 16.92
N GLN A 49 24.56 48.69 18.08
CA GLN A 49 24.59 48.00 19.37
C GLN A 49 23.23 47.39 19.74
N LYS A 50 22.12 48.11 19.50
CA LYS A 50 20.75 47.58 19.65
C LYS A 50 20.46 46.41 18.72
N MET A 51 20.88 46.51 17.45
CA MET A 51 20.78 45.40 16.48
C MET A 51 21.59 44.19 16.96
N MET A 52 22.83 44.39 17.44
CA MET A 52 23.67 43.33 17.96
C MET A 52 23.04 42.62 19.17
N TYR A 53 22.44 43.35 20.12
CA TYR A 53 21.73 42.72 21.24
C TYR A 53 20.53 41.90 20.78
N GLY A 54 19.70 42.44 19.88
CA GLY A 54 18.56 41.70 19.31
C GLY A 54 19.00 40.44 18.55
N LEU A 55 20.08 40.53 17.75
CA LEU A 55 20.66 39.38 17.06
C LEU A 55 21.24 38.33 18.03
N MET A 56 21.81 38.75 19.15
CA MET A 56 22.34 37.84 20.17
C MET A 56 21.21 37.14 20.94
N GLU A 57 20.13 37.86 21.29
CA GLU A 57 18.93 37.31 21.92
C GLU A 57 18.21 36.32 20.99
N THR A 58 17.99 36.66 19.72
CA THR A 58 17.40 35.72 18.75
C THR A 58 18.29 34.50 18.51
N ASN A 59 19.62 34.66 18.48
CA ASN A 59 20.54 33.51 18.40
C ASN A 59 20.51 32.62 19.65
N HIS A 60 20.23 33.18 20.83
CA HIS A 60 20.06 32.40 22.05
C HIS A 60 18.76 31.60 22.02
N ASN A 61 17.65 32.23 21.64
CA ASN A 61 16.34 31.59 21.52
C ASN A 61 16.36 30.47 20.47
N LEU A 62 16.87 30.74 19.26
CA LEU A 62 17.03 29.73 18.19
C LEU A 62 17.91 28.55 18.64
N ARG A 63 18.95 28.78 19.44
CA ARG A 63 19.83 27.72 19.96
C ARG A 63 19.09 26.79 20.92
N ASP A 64 18.21 27.32 21.76
CA ASP A 64 17.44 26.51 22.70
C ASP A 64 16.20 25.88 22.06
N GLU A 65 15.59 26.50 21.04
CA GLU A 65 14.62 25.85 20.15
C GLU A 65 15.24 24.63 19.44
N VAL A 66 16.41 24.78 18.81
CA VAL A 66 17.13 23.67 18.15
C VAL A 66 17.49 22.55 19.14
N ARG A 67 17.83 22.89 20.39
CA ARG A 67 18.03 21.91 21.47
C ARG A 67 16.72 21.20 21.86
N GLN A 68 15.62 21.93 21.96
CA GLN A 68 14.31 21.39 22.29
C GLN A 68 13.81 20.45 21.19
N GLU A 69 13.95 20.83 19.92
CA GLU A 69 13.62 20.00 18.76
C GLU A 69 14.49 18.75 18.65
N ARG A 70 15.81 18.86 18.85
CA ARG A 70 16.68 17.67 18.93
C ARG A 70 16.25 16.72 20.05
N GLY A 71 15.74 17.26 21.16
CA GLY A 71 15.12 16.51 22.24
C GLY A 71 13.76 15.88 21.87
N ARG A 72 12.93 16.52 21.04
CA ARG A 72 11.69 15.95 20.48
C ARG A 72 12.02 14.81 19.52
N ALA A 73 12.90 15.05 18.55
CA ALA A 73 13.33 14.08 17.56
C ALA A 73 13.87 12.79 18.20
N SER A 74 14.79 12.87 19.17
CA SER A 74 15.33 11.65 19.82
C SER A 74 14.32 10.88 20.67
N ARG A 75 13.23 11.51 21.14
CA ARG A 75 12.10 10.79 21.76
C ARG A 75 11.23 10.08 20.71
N GLN A 76 11.09 10.65 19.52
CA GLN A 76 10.32 10.07 18.43
C GLN A 76 11.09 8.93 17.73
N GLU A 77 12.40 9.06 17.56
CA GLU A 77 13.36 8.02 17.18
C GLU A 77 13.22 6.78 18.09
N LYS A 78 13.30 6.95 19.42
CA LYS A 78 13.12 5.83 20.36
C LYS A 78 11.78 5.13 20.22
N ARG A 79 10.69 5.89 20.08
CA ARG A 79 9.34 5.33 19.85
C ARG A 79 9.23 4.58 18.52
N ALA A 80 9.90 5.06 17.46
CA ALA A 80 9.95 4.37 16.18
C ALA A 80 10.67 3.02 16.32
N ASN A 81 11.83 2.99 16.98
CA ASN A 81 12.59 1.78 17.23
C ASN A 81 11.83 0.80 18.14
N GLU A 82 11.11 1.29 19.16
CA GLU A 82 10.23 0.49 20.02
C GLU A 82 9.09 -0.15 19.18
N LEU A 83 8.46 0.60 18.28
CA LEU A 83 7.41 0.10 17.38
C LEU A 83 7.95 -0.89 16.35
N GLU A 84 9.14 -0.66 15.79
CA GLU A 84 9.79 -1.59 14.86
C GLU A 84 10.05 -2.96 15.51
N ASN A 85 10.57 -2.96 16.74
CA ASN A 85 10.74 -4.19 17.53
C ASN A 85 9.39 -4.89 17.79
N VAL A 86 8.31 -4.16 18.08
CA VAL A 86 6.96 -4.76 18.22
C VAL A 86 6.48 -5.35 16.88
N VAL A 87 6.72 -4.68 15.76
CA VAL A 87 6.34 -5.16 14.42
C VAL A 87 7.10 -6.44 14.03
N GLU A 88 8.40 -6.56 14.31
CA GLU A 88 9.15 -7.80 14.04
C GLU A 88 8.75 -8.96 14.97
N ASN A 89 8.40 -8.68 16.23
CA ASN A 89 7.79 -9.68 17.12
C ASN A 89 6.42 -10.16 16.60
N ILE A 90 5.60 -9.26 16.04
CA ILE A 90 4.32 -9.64 15.43
C ILE A 90 4.55 -10.45 14.14
N LYS A 91 5.44 -10.01 13.24
CA LYS A 91 5.79 -10.73 12.00
C LYS A 91 6.29 -12.14 12.26
N SER A 92 7.20 -12.31 13.22
CA SER A 92 7.73 -13.63 13.59
C SER A 92 6.65 -14.52 14.24
N LYS A 93 5.73 -13.96 15.03
CA LYS A 93 4.60 -14.72 15.59
C LYS A 93 3.55 -15.09 14.53
N ILE A 94 3.31 -14.25 13.52
CA ILE A 94 2.46 -14.58 12.37
C ILE A 94 3.04 -15.79 11.61
N ARG A 95 4.32 -15.72 11.21
CA ARG A 95 5.00 -16.84 10.53
C ARG A 95 4.92 -18.15 11.32
N GLN A 96 5.15 -18.11 12.64
CA GLN A 96 5.02 -19.30 13.48
C GLN A 96 3.62 -19.92 13.44
N LEU A 97 2.56 -19.10 13.42
CA LEU A 97 1.17 -19.57 13.35
C LEU A 97 0.80 -20.08 11.95
N GLU A 98 1.36 -19.47 10.90
CA GLU A 98 1.24 -19.92 9.50
C GLU A 98 1.91 -21.29 9.33
N ASP A 99 3.16 -21.45 9.77
CA ASP A 99 3.91 -22.72 9.75
C ASP A 99 3.20 -23.82 10.56
N GLU A 100 2.69 -23.51 11.75
CA GLU A 100 1.95 -24.45 12.60
C GLU A 100 0.63 -24.90 11.94
N THR A 101 -0.07 -23.97 11.28
CA THR A 101 -1.29 -24.25 10.52
C THR A 101 -1.01 -25.11 9.28
N ILE A 102 0.02 -24.78 8.50
CA ILE A 102 0.47 -25.57 7.34
C ILE A 102 0.85 -26.99 7.79
N ALA A 103 1.62 -27.12 8.87
CA ALA A 103 1.99 -28.41 9.44
C ALA A 103 0.76 -29.21 9.92
N GLN A 104 -0.27 -28.55 10.45
CA GLN A 104 -1.54 -29.21 10.81
C GLN A 104 -2.32 -29.69 9.59
N VAL A 105 -2.45 -28.86 8.54
CA VAL A 105 -3.12 -29.24 7.28
C VAL A 105 -2.38 -30.41 6.63
N CYS A 106 -1.05 -30.40 6.58
CA CYS A 106 -0.25 -31.53 6.09
C CYS A 106 -0.47 -32.82 6.90
N ARG A 107 -0.57 -32.75 8.23
CA ARG A 107 -0.93 -33.90 9.07
C ARG A 107 -2.32 -34.44 8.75
N GLN A 108 -3.32 -33.57 8.62
CA GLN A 108 -4.70 -33.95 8.30
C GLN A 108 -4.82 -34.55 6.89
N GLN A 109 -4.19 -33.94 5.88
CA GLN A 109 -4.21 -34.43 4.51
C GLN A 109 -3.59 -35.84 4.38
N ASN A 110 -2.55 -36.14 5.17
CA ASN A 110 -1.94 -37.47 5.20
C ASN A 110 -2.83 -38.51 5.91
N GLN A 111 -3.59 -38.12 6.94
CA GLN A 111 -4.60 -38.98 7.56
C GLN A 111 -5.75 -39.30 6.59
N VAL A 112 -6.27 -38.28 5.88
CA VAL A 112 -7.31 -38.46 4.86
C VAL A 112 -6.85 -39.42 3.76
N LYS A 113 -5.65 -39.23 3.20
CA LYS A 113 -5.06 -40.14 2.20
C LYS A 113 -4.89 -41.59 2.68
N GLY A 114 -4.67 -41.79 3.99
CA GLY A 114 -4.68 -43.12 4.59
C GLY A 114 -6.06 -43.75 4.57
N LEU A 115 -7.06 -43.02 5.08
CA LEU A 115 -8.46 -43.48 5.14
C LEU A 115 -9.05 -43.73 3.75
N GLU A 116 -8.74 -42.89 2.75
CA GLU A 116 -9.12 -43.09 1.35
C GLU A 116 -8.58 -44.41 0.79
N LYS A 117 -7.34 -44.77 1.13
CA LYS A 117 -6.71 -46.03 0.71
C LYS A 117 -7.36 -47.23 1.40
N ASP A 118 -7.64 -47.15 2.69
CA ASP A 118 -8.29 -48.22 3.45
C ASP A 118 -9.76 -48.42 3.01
N GLN A 119 -10.44 -47.34 2.65
CA GLN A 119 -11.77 -47.38 2.02
C GLN A 119 -11.72 -48.08 0.65
N LEU A 120 -10.74 -47.77 -0.20
CA LEU A 120 -10.56 -48.43 -1.50
C LEU A 120 -10.27 -49.93 -1.37
N VAL A 121 -9.42 -50.33 -0.40
CA VAL A 121 -9.16 -51.74 -0.09
C VAL A 121 -10.45 -52.44 0.37
N SER A 122 -11.22 -51.81 1.25
CA SER A 122 -12.50 -52.34 1.74
C SER A 122 -13.55 -52.48 0.62
N GLN A 123 -13.61 -51.51 -0.30
CA GLN A 123 -14.50 -51.54 -1.46
C GLN A 123 -14.14 -52.69 -2.43
N ASN A 124 -12.86 -52.94 -2.66
CA ASN A 124 -12.40 -54.05 -3.49
C ASN A 124 -12.75 -55.42 -2.87
N GLN A 125 -12.57 -55.59 -1.55
CA GLN A 125 -12.99 -56.80 -0.84
C GLN A 125 -14.51 -57.03 -0.90
N LEU A 126 -15.31 -55.95 -0.85
CA LEU A 126 -16.77 -56.04 -1.00
C LEU A 126 -17.19 -56.42 -2.43
N ALA A 127 -16.45 -55.97 -3.44
CA ALA A 127 -16.66 -56.39 -4.83
C ALA A 127 -16.30 -57.87 -5.06
N GLU A 128 -15.17 -58.34 -4.52
CA GLU A 128 -14.72 -59.74 -4.62
C GLU A 128 -15.70 -60.69 -3.91
N THR A 129 -16.11 -60.36 -2.69
CA THR A 129 -17.09 -61.16 -1.94
C THR A 129 -18.48 -61.17 -2.61
N LYS A 130 -18.90 -60.07 -3.24
CA LYS A 130 -20.13 -60.05 -4.06
C LYS A 130 -20.02 -60.98 -5.26
N ALA A 131 -18.93 -60.93 -6.03
CA ALA A 131 -18.71 -61.82 -7.17
C ALA A 131 -18.69 -63.30 -6.76
N ARG A 132 -18.06 -63.62 -5.62
CA ARG A 132 -18.05 -64.98 -5.05
C ARG A 132 -19.45 -65.46 -4.63
N ASN A 133 -20.27 -64.56 -4.07
CA ASN A 133 -21.66 -64.87 -3.73
C ASN A 133 -22.53 -65.08 -4.98
N GLU A 134 -22.33 -64.31 -6.06
CA GLU A 134 -23.01 -64.51 -7.35
C GLU A 134 -22.64 -65.86 -8.00
N GLN A 135 -21.36 -66.28 -7.90
CA GLN A 135 -20.92 -67.61 -8.33
C GLN A 135 -21.58 -68.74 -7.51
N LEU A 136 -21.60 -68.62 -6.18
CA LEU A 136 -22.24 -69.60 -5.29
C LEU A 136 -23.76 -69.66 -5.51
N LEU A 137 -24.40 -68.54 -5.85
CA LEU A 137 -25.82 -68.50 -6.21
C LEU A 137 -26.08 -69.30 -7.49
N LEU A 138 -25.26 -69.11 -8.54
CA LEU A 138 -25.37 -69.86 -9.79
C LEU A 138 -25.19 -71.37 -9.55
N GLU A 139 -24.18 -71.77 -8.78
CA GLU A 139 -23.94 -73.16 -8.39
C GLU A 139 -25.16 -73.75 -7.65
N ASN A 140 -25.70 -73.04 -6.65
CA ASN A 140 -26.92 -73.46 -5.94
C ASN A 140 -28.14 -73.58 -6.88
N THR A 141 -28.32 -72.68 -7.85
CA THR A 141 -29.44 -72.80 -8.82
C THR A 141 -29.29 -73.98 -9.76
N ASN A 142 -28.06 -74.44 -10.05
CA ASN A 142 -27.84 -75.63 -10.86
C ASN A 142 -28.05 -76.90 -10.03
N LEU A 143 -27.44 -76.98 -8.83
CA LEU A 143 -27.68 -78.08 -7.88
C LEU A 143 -29.18 -78.25 -7.55
N LYS A 144 -29.95 -77.14 -7.46
CA LYS A 144 -31.41 -77.21 -7.27
C LYS A 144 -32.14 -77.81 -8.47
N LYS A 145 -31.74 -77.52 -9.71
CA LYS A 145 -32.29 -78.16 -10.93
C LYS A 145 -31.93 -79.65 -10.99
N ASP A 146 -30.71 -80.01 -10.59
CA ASP A 146 -30.25 -81.41 -10.55
C ASP A 146 -30.98 -82.22 -9.45
N LEU A 147 -31.43 -81.55 -8.39
CA LEU A 147 -32.32 -82.13 -7.37
C LEU A 147 -33.77 -82.19 -7.85
N GLU A 148 -34.32 -81.15 -8.49
CA GLU A 148 -35.69 -81.12 -9.02
C GLU A 148 -35.91 -82.16 -10.13
N THR A 149 -34.93 -82.33 -11.03
CA THR A 149 -34.95 -83.41 -12.05
C THR A 149 -34.84 -84.81 -11.46
N ARG A 150 -34.38 -84.95 -10.21
CA ARG A 150 -34.40 -86.19 -9.42
C ARG A 150 -35.62 -86.34 -8.49
N SER A 151 -36.41 -85.28 -8.28
CA SER A 151 -37.42 -85.19 -7.22
C SER A 151 -38.80 -84.78 -7.74
N SER A 152 -39.47 -85.71 -8.43
CA SER A 152 -40.86 -85.51 -8.86
C SER A 152 -41.86 -85.78 -7.73
N GLY A 153 -42.49 -84.73 -7.18
CA GLY A 153 -43.62 -84.88 -6.26
C GLY A 153 -44.09 -83.62 -5.50
N SER A 154 -45.38 -83.26 -5.65
CA SER A 154 -46.18 -82.26 -4.87
C SER A 154 -45.74 -80.76 -4.95
N SER A 155 -46.60 -79.75 -5.25
CA SER A 155 -47.95 -79.31 -4.77
C SER A 155 -47.88 -78.30 -3.58
N THR A 156 -48.62 -77.16 -3.46
CA THR A 156 -49.70 -76.50 -4.25
C THR A 156 -50.09 -75.09 -3.69
N ARG A 157 -50.30 -74.05 -4.55
CA ARG A 157 -51.18 -72.81 -4.47
C ARG A 157 -51.12 -71.86 -3.24
N GLU A 158 -51.71 -70.64 -3.14
CA GLU A 158 -52.45 -69.61 -3.97
C GLU A 158 -52.12 -68.19 -3.34
N GLY A 159 -52.70 -66.97 -3.57
CA GLY A 159 -53.73 -66.38 -4.46
C GLY A 159 -54.33 -65.02 -3.93
N THR A 160 -54.68 -64.05 -4.81
CA THR A 160 -55.56 -62.83 -4.63
C THR A 160 -55.16 -61.69 -3.63
N GLU A 161 -55.08 -60.38 -3.97
CA GLU A 161 -56.07 -59.29 -4.34
C GLU A 161 -56.74 -58.54 -3.12
N GLU A 162 -57.24 -57.29 -3.15
CA GLU A 162 -57.73 -56.36 -4.21
C GLU A 162 -57.32 -54.85 -4.02
N LYS A 163 -58.23 -53.87 -3.77
CA LYS A 163 -57.99 -52.38 -3.76
C LYS A 163 -58.60 -51.62 -2.55
N LYS A 164 -58.22 -50.33 -2.34
CA LYS A 164 -59.16 -49.16 -2.18
C LYS A 164 -58.53 -47.76 -2.01
N GLU A 165 -59.25 -46.76 -2.56
CA GLU A 165 -59.26 -45.30 -2.24
C GLU A 165 -60.67 -44.98 -1.61
N PRO A 166 -61.07 -43.76 -1.11
CA PRO A 166 -60.83 -42.43 -1.70
C PRO A 166 -60.75 -41.15 -0.79
N LYS A 167 -60.31 -40.04 -1.41
CA LYS A 167 -60.73 -38.61 -1.28
C LYS A 167 -61.18 -37.97 0.07
N SER A 168 -60.42 -36.95 0.47
CA SER A 168 -60.91 -35.58 0.75
C SER A 168 -59.79 -34.59 0.42
N THR A 169 -60.04 -33.45 -0.26
CA THR A 169 -58.92 -32.66 -0.86
C THR A 169 -59.10 -31.14 -0.85
N ALA A 170 -60.15 -30.60 -0.22
CA ALA A 170 -60.43 -29.16 -0.20
C ALA A 170 -60.04 -28.49 1.13
N GLU A 171 -60.45 -29.08 2.26
CA GLU A 171 -60.20 -28.53 3.59
C GLU A 171 -58.71 -28.60 3.97
N ASP A 172 -58.02 -29.69 3.60
CA ASP A 172 -56.57 -29.84 3.81
C ASP A 172 -55.75 -28.76 3.10
N GLN A 173 -56.16 -28.32 1.91
CA GLN A 173 -55.46 -27.26 1.17
C GLN A 173 -55.64 -25.90 1.87
N LEU A 174 -56.86 -25.57 2.31
CA LEU A 174 -57.12 -24.33 3.04
C LEU A 174 -56.39 -24.32 4.40
N HIS A 175 -56.40 -25.45 5.11
CA HIS A 175 -55.71 -25.61 6.38
C HIS A 175 -54.18 -25.52 6.22
N ALA A 176 -53.61 -26.14 5.17
CA ALA A 176 -52.18 -26.03 4.86
C ALA A 176 -51.77 -24.59 4.50
N VAL A 177 -52.56 -23.86 3.72
CA VAL A 177 -52.30 -22.45 3.40
C VAL A 177 -52.41 -21.57 4.65
N CYS A 178 -53.40 -21.79 5.51
CA CYS A 178 -53.50 -21.09 6.80
C CYS A 178 -52.32 -21.40 7.72
N GLN A 179 -51.84 -22.64 7.77
CA GLN A 179 -50.62 -23.00 8.51
C GLN A 179 -49.37 -22.33 7.92
N GLN A 180 -49.22 -22.27 6.60
CA GLN A 180 -48.12 -21.54 5.94
C GLN A 180 -48.17 -20.04 6.27
N TYR A 181 -49.35 -19.42 6.23
CA TYR A 181 -49.52 -18.00 6.59
C TYR A 181 -49.18 -17.73 8.06
N LEU A 182 -49.66 -18.57 8.98
CA LEU A 182 -49.30 -18.47 10.40
C LEU A 182 -47.81 -18.74 10.66
N GLN A 183 -47.17 -19.64 9.91
CA GLN A 183 -45.72 -19.87 9.98
C GLN A 183 -44.94 -18.65 9.48
N VAL A 184 -45.38 -17.99 8.40
CA VAL A 184 -44.78 -16.74 7.91
C VAL A 184 -44.93 -15.63 8.94
N LEU A 185 -46.12 -15.42 9.50
CA LEU A 185 -46.33 -14.42 10.57
C LEU A 185 -45.47 -14.71 11.80
N SER A 186 -45.36 -15.97 12.22
CA SER A 186 -44.48 -16.42 13.32
C SER A 186 -42.99 -16.16 13.03
N ASN A 187 -42.54 -16.39 11.79
CA ASN A 187 -41.17 -16.11 11.38
C ASN A 187 -40.87 -14.59 11.44
N ILE A 188 -41.79 -13.73 10.98
CA ILE A 188 -41.60 -12.27 11.01
C ILE A 188 -41.67 -11.73 12.44
N ASP A 189 -42.59 -12.24 13.26
CA ASP A 189 -42.67 -11.90 14.69
C ASP A 189 -41.42 -12.36 15.47
N SER A 190 -40.82 -13.50 15.11
CA SER A 190 -39.52 -13.95 15.63
C SER A 190 -38.38 -12.99 15.26
N ILE A 191 -38.37 -12.46 14.03
CA ILE A 191 -37.40 -11.44 13.59
C ILE A 191 -37.59 -10.13 14.39
N ILE A 192 -38.83 -9.70 14.63
CA ILE A 192 -39.16 -8.48 15.38
C ILE A 192 -38.88 -8.62 16.89
N ARG A 193 -39.07 -9.81 17.47
CA ARG A 193 -38.76 -10.10 18.88
C ARG A 193 -37.31 -10.54 19.11
N SER A 194 -36.48 -10.58 18.07
CA SER A 194 -35.06 -10.91 18.15
C SER A 194 -34.32 -9.92 19.06
N PRO A 195 -33.37 -10.37 19.91
CA PRO A 195 -32.57 -9.47 20.76
C PRO A 195 -31.60 -8.56 19.97
N ARG A 196 -31.59 -8.64 18.63
CA ARG A 196 -30.91 -7.71 17.71
C ARG A 196 -31.84 -6.65 17.08
N ALA A 197 -33.16 -6.74 17.28
CA ALA A 197 -34.11 -5.77 16.72
C ALA A 197 -34.18 -4.49 17.57
N PRO A 198 -34.54 -3.33 16.98
CA PRO A 198 -34.80 -2.10 17.74
C PRO A 198 -35.91 -2.29 18.79
N PRO A 199 -35.80 -1.70 19.99
CA PRO A 199 -36.81 -1.87 21.03
C PRO A 199 -38.16 -1.29 20.60
N LEU A 200 -39.22 -2.10 20.68
CA LEU A 200 -40.58 -1.72 20.31
C LEU A 200 -41.13 -0.61 21.23
N ILE A 201 -41.03 0.64 20.77
CA ILE A 201 -41.53 1.82 21.48
C ILE A 201 -43.05 1.74 21.66
N TYR A 202 -43.79 1.23 20.66
CA TYR A 202 -45.24 1.07 20.72
C TYR A 202 -45.69 -0.24 21.39
N ARG A 203 -45.38 -0.42 22.69
CA ARG A 203 -46.12 -1.38 23.52
C ARG A 203 -47.43 -0.72 23.98
N ARG A 204 -48.51 -0.85 23.19
CA ARG A 204 -49.85 -0.38 23.58
C ARG A 204 -50.21 -0.95 24.96
N SER A 205 -50.50 -0.05 25.91
CA SER A 205 -50.69 -0.42 27.31
C SER A 205 -51.95 -1.26 27.49
N LYS A 206 -51.87 -2.29 28.35
CA LYS A 206 -53.05 -3.04 28.80
C LYS A 206 -53.87 -2.16 29.75
N GLY A 207 -54.82 -1.41 29.20
CA GLY A 207 -55.93 -0.85 29.98
C GLY A 207 -56.87 -1.95 30.47
N PRO A 208 -57.51 -1.79 31.65
CA PRO A 208 -58.50 -2.73 32.16
C PRO A 208 -59.90 -2.53 31.53
N VAL A 209 -60.87 -3.38 31.91
CA VAL A 209 -62.30 -3.39 31.52
C VAL A 209 -62.58 -3.99 30.12
N GLN A 210 -63.55 -4.89 29.89
CA GLN A 210 -64.21 -5.90 30.74
C GLN A 210 -65.02 -6.89 29.84
N ASN A 211 -65.05 -8.19 30.21
CA ASN A 211 -66.04 -9.27 29.95
C ASN A 211 -66.90 -9.34 28.66
N TYR A 212 -67.18 -10.60 28.28
CA TYR A 212 -68.09 -11.07 27.20
C TYR A 212 -67.55 -10.75 25.79
N ILE A 213 -67.48 -11.68 24.82
CA ILE A 213 -68.15 -12.99 24.66
C ILE A 213 -67.12 -14.10 24.34
N LYS A 214 -67.42 -15.36 24.68
CA LYS A 214 -66.69 -16.53 24.11
C LYS A 214 -67.16 -16.81 22.69
N GLU A 215 -66.60 -16.13 21.70
CA GLU A 215 -66.60 -16.61 20.31
C GLU A 215 -65.22 -17.14 19.94
N ASN A 216 -65.19 -18.13 19.04
CA ASN A 216 -64.01 -18.97 18.78
C ASN A 216 -62.98 -18.31 17.83
N ARG A 217 -62.84 -16.97 17.90
CA ARG A 217 -61.74 -16.26 17.24
C ARG A 217 -60.50 -16.41 18.09
N GLN A 218 -59.55 -17.18 17.58
CA GLN A 218 -58.18 -17.18 18.07
C GLN A 218 -57.54 -15.87 17.61
N ASP A 219 -57.69 -14.82 18.41
CA ASP A 219 -57.15 -13.49 18.12
C ASP A 219 -55.67 -13.62 17.75
N CYS A 220 -55.39 -13.31 16.47
CA CYS A 220 -54.09 -13.53 15.90
C CYS A 220 -53.12 -12.53 16.52
N GLY A 221 -52.23 -13.01 17.41
CA GLY A 221 -51.29 -12.20 18.21
C GLY A 221 -50.15 -11.54 17.42
N PHE A 222 -50.49 -11.00 16.26
CA PHE A 222 -49.67 -10.36 15.23
C PHE A 222 -50.24 -8.98 14.84
N GLU A 223 -51.22 -8.43 15.55
CA GLU A 223 -51.81 -7.10 15.24
C GLU A 223 -50.79 -5.96 15.32
N HIS A 224 -49.71 -6.12 16.10
CA HIS A 224 -48.57 -5.19 16.14
C HIS A 224 -47.66 -5.29 14.91
N LEU A 225 -47.77 -6.36 14.11
CA LEU A 225 -46.87 -6.65 12.99
C LEU A 225 -46.93 -5.58 11.89
N PRO A 226 -48.12 -5.19 11.35
CA PRO A 226 -48.17 -4.19 10.27
C PRO A 226 -47.68 -2.83 10.74
N LEU A 227 -48.11 -2.38 11.93
CA LEU A 227 -47.70 -1.10 12.53
C LEU A 227 -46.19 -1.04 12.80
N THR A 228 -45.55 -2.17 13.14
CA THR A 228 -44.09 -2.24 13.33
C THR A 228 -43.37 -2.13 11.98
N ILE A 229 -43.86 -2.82 10.96
CA ILE A 229 -43.29 -2.81 9.60
C ILE A 229 -43.44 -1.42 8.96
N GLU A 230 -44.59 -0.77 9.12
CA GLU A 230 -44.88 0.60 8.68
C GLU A 230 -43.93 1.60 9.36
N MET A 231 -43.80 1.54 10.68
CA MET A 231 -42.82 2.35 11.44
C MET A 231 -41.37 2.11 10.99
N TRP A 232 -40.99 0.87 10.66
CA TRP A 232 -39.65 0.55 10.15
C TRP A 232 -39.44 1.08 8.72
N ALA A 233 -40.48 1.08 7.86
CA ALA A 233 -40.43 1.69 6.54
C ALA A 233 -40.24 3.21 6.64
N ASP A 234 -41.01 3.90 7.50
CA ASP A 234 -40.86 5.33 7.77
C ASP A 234 -39.45 5.67 8.29
N GLN A 235 -38.91 4.86 9.21
CA GLN A 235 -37.54 5.03 9.71
C GLN A 235 -36.48 4.85 8.62
N LEU A 236 -36.67 3.91 7.68
CA LEU A 236 -35.78 3.72 6.54
C LEU A 236 -35.86 4.88 5.53
N VAL A 237 -37.04 5.48 5.32
CA VAL A 237 -37.20 6.69 4.49
C VAL A 237 -36.53 7.88 5.16
N ALA A 238 -36.81 8.12 6.45
CA ALA A 238 -36.20 9.20 7.23
C ALA A 238 -34.67 9.11 7.28
N LEU A 239 -34.09 7.90 7.31
CA LEU A 239 -32.64 7.70 7.24
C LEU A 239 -32.06 8.11 5.88
N LYS A 240 -32.78 7.85 4.77
CA LYS A 240 -32.39 8.28 3.42
C LYS A 240 -32.45 9.80 3.26
N ASP A 241 -33.48 10.45 3.79
CA ASP A 241 -33.59 11.91 3.79
C ASP A 241 -32.57 12.59 4.72
N LEU A 242 -32.24 11.98 5.86
CA LEU A 242 -31.15 12.44 6.73
C LEU A 242 -29.79 12.34 6.02
N HIS A 243 -29.50 11.22 5.34
CA HIS A 243 -28.28 11.08 4.52
C HIS A 243 -28.21 12.16 3.42
N ARG A 244 -29.31 12.36 2.67
CA ARG A 244 -29.40 13.41 1.65
C ARG A 244 -29.17 14.82 2.23
N SER A 245 -29.67 15.09 3.42
CA SER A 245 -29.52 16.39 4.10
C SER A 245 -28.09 16.60 4.61
N LEU A 246 -27.50 15.57 5.21
CA LEU A 246 -26.11 15.56 5.67
C LEU A 246 -25.11 15.70 4.51
N ARG A 247 -25.40 15.08 3.35
CA ARG A 247 -24.61 15.25 2.11
C ARG A 247 -24.59 16.70 1.61
N LYS A 248 -25.73 17.40 1.63
CA LYS A 248 -25.78 18.84 1.30
C LYS A 248 -24.93 19.66 2.26
N LEU A 249 -25.09 19.44 3.56
CA LEU A 249 -24.32 20.14 4.60
C LEU A 249 -22.81 19.89 4.48
N SER A 250 -22.40 18.65 4.17
CA SER A 250 -21.00 18.29 3.94
C SER A 250 -20.41 19.02 2.72
N LEU A 251 -21.16 19.13 1.62
CA LEU A 251 -20.74 19.87 0.43
C LEU A 251 -20.63 21.40 0.68
N GLU A 252 -21.50 21.97 1.50
CA GLU A 252 -21.44 23.39 1.88
C GLU A 252 -20.26 23.71 2.81
N LEU A 253 -19.95 22.83 3.76
CA LEU A 253 -18.91 23.07 4.79
C LEU A 253 -17.50 22.59 4.38
N VAL A 254 -17.41 21.53 3.55
CA VAL A 254 -16.14 20.94 3.10
C VAL A 254 -16.15 20.62 1.60
N PRO A 255 -16.06 21.65 0.72
CA PRO A 255 -16.17 21.48 -0.74
C PRO A 255 -15.09 20.63 -1.43
N TRP A 256 -14.07 20.16 -0.68
CA TRP A 256 -12.92 19.43 -1.20
C TRP A 256 -13.11 17.91 -1.17
N HIS A 257 -14.15 17.39 -0.50
CA HIS A 257 -14.48 15.97 -0.52
C HIS A 257 -15.15 15.58 -1.84
N ILE A 258 -14.33 15.24 -2.84
CA ILE A 258 -14.77 14.51 -4.02
C ILE A 258 -15.33 13.16 -3.55
N THR A 259 -16.65 13.05 -3.48
CA THR A 259 -17.34 11.76 -3.35
C THR A 259 -18.22 11.53 -4.56
N ASP A 260 -18.10 10.31 -5.10
CA ASP A 260 -18.62 9.88 -6.39
C ASP A 260 -20.15 10.08 -6.50
N PRO A 261 -20.70 10.55 -7.64
CA PRO A 261 -22.13 10.74 -7.84
C PRO A 261 -22.88 9.42 -8.05
N GLN A 262 -22.87 8.55 -7.04
CA GLN A 262 -23.68 7.33 -6.97
C GLN A 262 -24.83 7.50 -5.97
N ASP A 263 -25.99 7.92 -6.48
CA ASP A 263 -27.27 7.93 -5.76
C ASP A 263 -27.77 6.50 -5.38
N ASN A 264 -27.10 5.44 -5.85
CA ASN A 264 -27.57 4.05 -5.79
C ASN A 264 -26.95 3.20 -4.66
N ILE A 265 -26.56 3.78 -3.52
CA ILE A 265 -26.27 2.98 -2.31
C ILE A 265 -27.60 2.52 -1.70
N GLU A 266 -28.06 1.35 -2.15
CA GLU A 266 -29.39 0.80 -1.82
C GLU A 266 -29.60 0.60 -0.30
N SER A 267 -28.52 0.28 0.42
CA SER A 267 -28.45 0.07 1.87
C SER A 267 -27.55 1.07 2.59
N ILE A 268 -28.11 2.25 2.91
CA ILE A 268 -27.42 3.27 3.73
C ILE A 268 -27.41 2.82 5.20
N ARG A 269 -26.25 2.76 5.85
CA ARG A 269 -26.12 2.33 7.26
C ARG A 269 -25.88 3.54 8.17
N VAL A 270 -26.33 3.45 9.42
CA VAL A 270 -26.19 4.54 10.41
C VAL A 270 -24.71 4.88 10.69
N GLN A 271 -23.82 3.88 10.62
CA GLN A 271 -22.38 4.05 10.74
C GLN A 271 -21.79 4.95 9.64
N ASP A 272 -22.34 4.89 8.42
CA ASP A 272 -21.89 5.70 7.29
C ASP A 272 -22.31 7.16 7.45
N LEU A 273 -23.48 7.42 8.08
CA LEU A 273 -23.88 8.77 8.49
C LEU A 273 -23.01 9.29 9.63
N GLN A 274 -22.78 8.48 10.66
CA GLN A 274 -21.95 8.86 11.80
C GLN A 274 -20.54 9.24 11.33
N PHE A 275 -19.91 8.43 10.49
CA PHE A 275 -18.59 8.73 9.93
C PHE A 275 -18.56 10.07 9.17
N MET A 276 -19.61 10.42 8.40
CA MET A 276 -19.70 11.74 7.75
C MET A 276 -19.87 12.89 8.74
N VAL A 277 -20.64 12.72 9.83
CA VAL A 277 -20.75 13.74 10.89
C VAL A 277 -19.39 13.93 11.58
N ASP A 278 -18.76 12.84 12.00
CA ASP A 278 -17.48 12.87 12.71
C ASP A 278 -16.38 13.49 11.83
N THR A 279 -16.32 13.16 10.53
CA THR A 279 -15.40 13.78 9.55
C THR A 279 -15.64 15.29 9.41
N VAL A 280 -16.90 15.73 9.31
CA VAL A 280 -17.23 17.17 9.19
C VAL A 280 -16.90 17.92 10.48
N LEU A 281 -17.11 17.32 11.66
CA LEU A 281 -16.73 17.91 12.94
C LEU A 281 -15.20 18.04 13.07
N GLU A 282 -14.44 16.99 12.75
CA GLU A 282 -12.97 17.01 12.80
C GLU A 282 -12.39 18.05 11.82
N GLU A 283 -12.93 18.16 10.60
CA GLU A 283 -12.53 19.20 9.65
C GLU A 283 -12.85 20.63 10.12
N ILE A 284 -13.97 20.85 10.82
CA ILE A 284 -14.31 22.16 11.40
C ILE A 284 -13.34 22.51 12.55
N GLU A 285 -13.09 21.57 13.47
CA GLU A 285 -12.14 21.77 14.57
C GLU A 285 -10.71 21.98 14.04
N ASN A 286 -10.35 21.30 12.95
CA ASN A 286 -9.09 21.52 12.24
C ASN A 286 -9.04 22.90 11.57
N LYS A 287 -10.15 23.46 11.05
CA LYS A 287 -10.16 24.84 10.52
C LYS A 287 -10.07 25.89 11.62
N GLU A 288 -10.63 25.66 12.80
CA GLU A 288 -10.43 26.53 13.96
C GLU A 288 -8.94 26.56 14.36
N LYS A 289 -8.33 25.38 14.56
CA LYS A 289 -6.88 25.25 14.85
C LYS A 289 -5.98 25.84 13.74
N ASN A 290 -6.38 25.71 12.48
CA ASN A 290 -5.69 26.28 11.33
C ASN A 290 -6.07 27.75 11.01
N SER A 291 -6.85 28.44 11.86
CA SER A 291 -7.18 29.86 11.63
C SER A 291 -5.97 30.79 11.77
N GLN A 292 -4.83 30.30 12.26
CA GLN A 292 -3.55 31.00 12.26
C GLN A 292 -2.74 30.81 10.94
N ARG A 293 -3.41 30.52 9.81
CA ARG A 293 -2.80 30.59 8.48
C ARG A 293 -2.29 32.02 8.21
N PRO A 294 -0.99 32.22 7.91
CA PRO A 294 -0.50 33.53 7.49
C PRO A 294 -1.26 34.01 6.25
N SER A 295 -1.55 35.31 6.17
CA SER A 295 -2.25 35.87 5.01
C SER A 295 -1.50 35.54 3.71
N LEU A 296 -2.21 35.38 2.59
CA LEU A 296 -1.58 35.07 1.30
C LEU A 296 -0.38 36.00 0.96
N PRO A 297 -0.46 37.33 1.16
CA PRO A 297 0.69 38.24 1.05
C PRO A 297 1.85 37.92 2.00
N THR A 298 1.57 37.57 3.26
CA THR A 298 2.59 37.15 4.24
C THR A 298 3.28 35.86 3.78
N LEU A 299 2.52 34.90 3.28
CA LEU A 299 3.05 33.62 2.80
C LEU A 299 3.90 33.80 1.53
N PHE A 300 3.47 34.69 0.61
CA PHE A 300 4.27 35.11 -0.55
C PHE A 300 5.55 35.85 -0.16
N ALA A 301 5.51 36.70 0.87
CA ALA A 301 6.68 37.39 1.40
C ALA A 301 7.67 36.41 2.06
N ILE A 302 7.18 35.41 2.80
CA ILE A 302 7.99 34.32 3.38
C ILE A 302 8.67 33.51 2.26
N VAL A 303 7.91 33.09 1.23
CA VAL A 303 8.47 32.38 0.07
C VAL A 303 9.51 33.24 -0.65
N SER A 304 9.24 34.52 -0.91
CA SER A 304 10.20 35.44 -1.54
C SER A 304 11.44 35.70 -0.68
N HIS A 305 11.33 35.62 0.65
CA HIS A 305 12.48 35.73 1.55
C HIS A 305 13.33 34.46 1.54
N PHE A 306 12.70 33.27 1.58
CA PHE A 306 13.40 31.99 1.42
C PHE A 306 14.07 31.86 0.05
N GLN A 307 13.41 32.29 -1.03
CA GLN A 307 13.98 32.39 -2.37
C GLN A 307 15.33 33.15 -2.34
N LYS A 308 15.35 34.36 -1.74
CA LYS A 308 16.56 35.16 -1.58
C LYS A 308 17.61 34.59 -0.61
N LEU A 309 17.21 33.72 0.32
CA LEU A 309 18.11 33.02 1.25
C LEU A 309 18.77 31.79 0.61
N PHE A 310 18.10 31.15 -0.34
CA PHE A 310 18.60 29.95 -1.01
C PHE A 310 19.25 30.20 -2.37
N ASP A 311 18.89 31.26 -3.10
CA ASP A 311 19.55 31.71 -4.34
C ASP A 311 20.86 32.50 -4.06
N VAL A 312 21.50 32.28 -2.90
CA VAL A 312 22.81 32.86 -2.56
C VAL A 312 23.90 31.96 -3.13
N ASN A 313 24.61 32.44 -4.17
CA ASN A 313 25.63 31.69 -4.93
C ASN A 313 26.59 30.83 -4.06
N SER A 314 26.98 31.32 -2.88
CA SER A 314 27.52 30.49 -1.78
C SER A 314 27.38 31.21 -0.44
N LEU A 315 26.94 30.50 0.60
CA LEU A 315 27.25 30.87 1.98
C LEU A 315 28.60 30.23 2.33
N ASN A 316 29.50 31.01 2.95
CA ASN A 316 30.92 30.69 2.97
C ASN A 316 31.20 29.34 3.67
N GLY A 317 31.70 28.35 2.91
CA GLY A 317 32.01 27.01 3.40
C GLY A 317 30.84 26.03 3.51
N ILE A 318 29.59 26.42 3.21
CA ILE A 318 28.42 25.52 3.23
C ILE A 318 27.78 25.48 1.84
N TYR A 319 27.84 24.31 1.20
CA TYR A 319 27.16 24.06 -0.08
C TYR A 319 25.65 23.90 0.17
N PRO A 320 24.78 24.82 -0.28
CA PRO A 320 23.35 24.74 0.02
C PRO A 320 22.67 23.58 -0.73
N ARG A 321 21.63 23.00 -0.13
CA ARG A 321 20.85 21.91 -0.76
C ARG A 321 20.26 22.30 -2.12
N MET A 322 19.99 23.59 -2.34
CA MET A 322 19.57 24.09 -3.67
C MET A 322 20.69 24.01 -4.72
N ASN A 323 21.95 24.26 -4.38
CA ASN A 323 23.06 24.08 -5.32
C ASN A 323 23.25 22.59 -5.66
N GLU A 324 22.99 21.68 -4.70
CA GLU A 324 22.95 20.25 -4.98
C GLU A 324 21.80 19.88 -5.94
N VAL A 325 20.61 20.46 -5.76
CA VAL A 325 19.47 20.29 -6.67
C VAL A 325 19.78 20.85 -8.06
N TYR A 326 20.36 22.05 -8.18
CA TYR A 326 20.76 22.63 -9.47
C TYR A 326 21.85 21.79 -10.15
N THR A 327 22.83 21.26 -9.42
CA THR A 327 23.84 20.34 -9.98
C THR A 327 23.23 19.03 -10.43
N LYS A 328 22.35 18.41 -9.62
CA LYS A 328 21.67 17.16 -9.99
C LYS A 328 20.73 17.36 -11.19
N LEU A 329 20.08 18.51 -11.31
CA LEU A 329 19.30 18.88 -12.48
C LEU A 329 20.21 19.05 -13.71
N GLY A 330 21.38 19.69 -13.58
CA GLY A 330 22.37 19.79 -14.66
C GLY A 330 22.94 18.44 -15.09
N GLU A 331 23.25 17.54 -14.14
CA GLU A 331 23.64 16.16 -14.39
C GLU A 331 22.56 15.40 -15.17
N LEU A 332 21.29 15.51 -14.74
CA LEU A 332 20.14 14.88 -15.40
C LEU A 332 19.91 15.45 -16.81
N THR A 333 20.01 16.76 -17.01
CA THR A 333 19.89 17.40 -18.33
C THR A 333 21.02 16.95 -19.26
N ASN A 334 22.26 16.84 -18.75
CA ASN A 334 23.38 16.35 -19.54
C ASN A 334 23.27 14.84 -19.86
N ALA A 335 22.83 14.03 -18.90
CA ALA A 335 22.54 12.61 -19.12
C ALA A 335 21.44 12.41 -20.16
N MET A 336 20.36 13.20 -20.09
CA MET A 336 19.30 13.21 -21.09
C MET A 336 19.83 13.60 -22.47
N ARG A 337 20.62 14.70 -22.56
CA ARG A 337 21.26 15.14 -23.81
C ARG A 337 22.16 14.05 -24.42
N ASN A 338 22.91 13.32 -23.59
CA ASN A 338 23.75 12.21 -24.03
C ASN A 338 22.91 11.00 -24.49
N LEU A 339 21.74 10.74 -23.90
CA LEU A 339 20.81 9.71 -24.38
C LEU A 339 20.17 10.11 -25.72
N HIS A 340 19.77 11.37 -25.91
CA HIS A 340 19.34 11.87 -27.22
C HIS A 340 20.43 11.70 -28.29
N GLU A 341 21.68 12.03 -27.96
CA GLU A 341 22.84 11.93 -28.87
C GLU A 341 23.19 10.46 -29.19
N LEU A 342 23.07 9.55 -28.23
CA LEU A 342 23.35 8.11 -28.40
C LEU A 342 22.24 7.35 -29.14
N LEU A 343 20.99 7.83 -29.07
CA LEU A 343 19.80 7.21 -29.67
C LEU A 343 19.35 7.93 -30.96
N GLU A 344 20.11 8.93 -31.42
CA GLU A 344 19.81 9.79 -32.58
C GLU A 344 18.40 10.44 -32.52
N LEU A 345 17.93 10.76 -31.30
CA LEU A 345 16.61 11.37 -31.06
C LEU A 345 16.68 12.90 -31.02
N ASP A 346 15.79 13.57 -31.77
CA ASP A 346 15.63 15.02 -31.74
C ASP A 346 15.57 15.57 -30.30
N SER A 347 16.31 16.66 -30.03
CA SER A 347 16.39 17.29 -28.72
C SER A 347 15.09 17.96 -28.23
N SER A 348 14.03 17.91 -29.04
CA SER A 348 12.66 18.30 -28.68
C SER A 348 11.78 17.13 -28.19
N VAL A 349 12.26 15.89 -28.24
CA VAL A 349 11.53 14.71 -27.76
C VAL A 349 11.44 14.73 -26.23
N PRO A 350 10.28 14.48 -25.61
CA PRO A 350 10.16 14.51 -24.15
C PRO A 350 10.91 13.34 -23.49
N PRO A 351 11.51 13.53 -22.29
CA PRO A 351 12.26 12.49 -21.58
C PRO A 351 11.57 11.14 -21.38
N THR A 352 10.22 11.13 -21.32
CA THR A 352 9.42 9.91 -21.23
C THR A 352 9.57 9.01 -22.44
N VAL A 353 9.68 9.58 -23.64
CA VAL A 353 9.86 8.82 -24.90
C VAL A 353 11.30 8.32 -25.00
N VAL A 354 12.29 9.11 -24.54
CA VAL A 354 13.69 8.65 -24.45
C VAL A 354 13.78 7.40 -23.55
N VAL A 355 13.19 7.44 -22.36
CA VAL A 355 13.17 6.28 -21.44
C VAL A 355 12.40 5.09 -22.02
N ASP A 356 11.29 5.30 -22.73
CA ASP A 356 10.55 4.25 -23.44
C ASP A 356 11.38 3.59 -24.56
N THR A 357 12.15 4.36 -25.34
CA THR A 357 13.08 3.79 -26.34
C THR A 357 14.25 3.02 -25.71
N VAL A 358 14.79 3.48 -24.58
CA VAL A 358 15.81 2.73 -23.81
C VAL A 358 15.21 1.44 -23.26
N GLY A 359 13.99 1.48 -22.72
CA GLY A 359 13.26 0.30 -22.22
C GLY A 359 13.11 -0.76 -23.32
N LYS A 360 12.57 -0.38 -24.48
CA LYS A 360 12.43 -1.26 -25.65
C LYS A 360 13.77 -1.83 -26.13
N LEU A 361 14.85 -1.05 -26.09
CA LEU A 361 16.19 -1.55 -26.43
C LEU A 361 16.68 -2.59 -25.40
N CYS A 362 16.47 -2.35 -24.10
CA CYS A 362 16.76 -3.32 -23.06
C CYS A 362 15.92 -4.59 -23.19
N ASP A 363 14.63 -4.48 -23.52
CA ASP A 363 13.74 -5.62 -23.73
C ASP A 363 14.21 -6.47 -24.93
N ILE A 364 14.49 -5.85 -26.08
CA ILE A 364 15.05 -6.54 -27.26
C ILE A 364 16.39 -7.22 -26.96
N ILE A 365 17.27 -6.58 -26.16
CA ILE A 365 18.54 -7.18 -25.75
C ILE A 365 18.30 -8.38 -24.81
N ASN A 366 17.37 -8.27 -23.86
CA ASN A 366 17.03 -9.35 -22.94
C ASN A 366 16.35 -10.53 -23.65
N GLU A 367 15.44 -10.27 -24.59
CA GLU A 367 14.83 -11.29 -25.45
C GLU A 367 15.91 -12.01 -26.29
N ASN A 368 16.80 -11.28 -26.96
CA ASN A 368 17.90 -11.90 -27.70
C ASN A 368 18.87 -12.69 -26.77
N VAL A 369 19.21 -12.20 -25.58
CA VAL A 369 20.07 -12.93 -24.64
C VAL A 369 19.38 -14.18 -24.10
N THR A 370 18.09 -14.12 -23.79
CA THR A 370 17.32 -15.29 -23.35
C THR A 370 17.09 -16.30 -24.48
N GLU A 371 16.87 -15.85 -25.72
CA GLU A 371 16.89 -16.73 -26.89
C GLU A 371 18.26 -17.40 -27.10
N GLN A 372 19.36 -16.66 -26.97
CA GLN A 372 20.72 -17.23 -27.11
C GLN A 372 21.00 -18.26 -26.00
N LEU A 373 20.62 -17.97 -24.75
CA LEU A 373 20.66 -18.95 -23.65
C LEU A 373 19.78 -20.17 -23.93
N GLN A 374 18.56 -19.98 -24.43
CA GLN A 374 17.65 -21.08 -24.77
C GLN A 374 18.21 -21.95 -25.92
N ARG A 375 18.87 -21.36 -26.91
CA ARG A 375 19.55 -22.08 -28.00
C ARG A 375 20.78 -22.85 -27.51
N LEU A 376 21.52 -22.34 -26.53
CA LEU A 376 22.70 -22.98 -25.94
C LEU A 376 22.35 -24.10 -24.95
N LEU A 377 21.37 -23.86 -24.07
CA LEU A 377 20.95 -24.81 -23.02
C LEU A 377 19.93 -25.84 -23.53
N GLY A 378 19.10 -25.47 -24.51
CA GLY A 378 18.07 -26.32 -25.10
C GLY A 378 16.89 -26.65 -24.18
N THR A 379 16.85 -26.07 -22.97
CA THR A 379 15.84 -26.32 -21.92
C THR A 379 15.61 -25.05 -21.10
N GLN A 380 14.35 -24.71 -20.79
CA GLN A 380 14.01 -23.53 -19.97
C GLN A 380 13.97 -23.84 -18.47
N ASP A 381 13.70 -25.09 -18.07
CA ASP A 381 13.57 -25.46 -16.66
C ASP A 381 14.91 -25.51 -15.92
N ILE A 382 14.98 -24.80 -14.79
CA ILE A 382 16.15 -24.80 -13.89
C ILE A 382 16.50 -26.22 -13.42
N HIS A 383 15.50 -27.08 -13.21
CA HIS A 383 15.72 -28.49 -12.84
C HIS A 383 16.33 -29.29 -14.01
N SER A 384 15.93 -29.05 -15.26
CA SER A 384 16.56 -29.69 -16.42
C SER A 384 17.96 -29.16 -16.72
N ILE A 385 18.21 -27.87 -16.45
CA ILE A 385 19.55 -27.28 -16.52
C ILE A 385 20.45 -27.89 -15.43
N MET A 386 19.95 -28.03 -14.20
CA MET A 386 20.66 -28.64 -13.08
C MET A 386 20.97 -30.12 -13.35
N ASN A 387 20.00 -30.90 -13.83
CA ASN A 387 20.23 -32.30 -14.24
C ASN A 387 21.25 -32.39 -15.38
N LYS A 388 21.21 -31.50 -16.40
CA LYS A 388 22.23 -31.45 -17.45
C LYS A 388 23.62 -31.08 -16.94
N LEU A 389 23.70 -30.19 -15.94
CA LEU A 389 24.96 -29.86 -15.28
C LEU A 389 25.49 -31.05 -14.48
N GLU A 390 24.63 -31.76 -13.76
CA GLU A 390 24.97 -32.96 -13.00
C GLU A 390 25.38 -34.13 -13.92
N GLU A 391 24.70 -34.31 -15.06
CA GLU A 391 25.12 -35.20 -16.14
C GLU A 391 26.50 -34.81 -16.69
N HIS A 392 26.79 -33.52 -16.84
CA HIS A 392 28.10 -33.04 -17.29
C HIS A 392 29.19 -33.24 -16.23
N GLU A 393 28.93 -32.95 -14.95
CA GLU A 393 29.85 -33.22 -13.83
C GLU A 393 30.09 -34.72 -13.62
N CYS A 394 29.15 -35.59 -13.99
CA CYS A 394 29.33 -37.05 -13.97
C CYS A 394 29.99 -37.62 -15.25
N PHE A 395 29.79 -37.00 -16.41
CA PHE A 395 30.37 -37.45 -17.69
C PHE A 395 31.80 -36.93 -17.91
N PHE A 396 32.07 -35.67 -17.55
CA PHE A 396 33.32 -35.00 -17.89
C PHE A 396 34.55 -35.58 -17.19
N PRO A 397 34.54 -35.99 -15.89
CA PRO A 397 35.71 -36.61 -15.27
C PRO A 397 36.07 -37.98 -15.86
N PRO A 398 35.14 -38.93 -16.10
CA PRO A 398 35.44 -40.15 -16.85
C PRO A 398 35.90 -39.90 -18.29
N PHE A 399 35.30 -38.93 -18.99
CA PHE A 399 35.72 -38.55 -20.34
C PHE A 399 37.14 -37.95 -20.35
N GLN A 400 37.44 -37.04 -19.42
CA GLN A 400 38.76 -36.45 -19.25
C GLN A 400 39.81 -37.50 -18.86
N ALA A 401 39.48 -38.47 -18.01
CA ALA A 401 40.36 -39.59 -17.70
C ALA A 401 40.67 -40.41 -18.96
N LEU A 402 39.64 -40.83 -19.73
CA LEU A 402 39.81 -41.54 -21.00
C LEU A 402 40.65 -40.75 -22.02
N ILE A 403 40.48 -39.42 -22.07
CA ILE A 403 41.29 -38.54 -22.93
C ILE A 403 42.74 -38.45 -22.46
N GLN A 404 43.02 -38.38 -21.16
CA GLN A 404 44.39 -38.35 -20.63
C GLN A 404 45.08 -39.72 -20.77
N ASP A 405 44.36 -40.83 -20.59
CA ASP A 405 44.83 -42.17 -20.92
C ASP A 405 45.17 -42.27 -22.42
N LEU A 406 44.32 -41.75 -23.31
CA LEU A 406 44.56 -41.73 -24.74
C LEU A 406 45.74 -40.82 -25.15
N LEU A 407 45.88 -39.65 -24.53
CA LEU A 407 47.02 -38.74 -24.74
C LEU A 407 48.34 -39.39 -24.30
N SER A 408 48.37 -40.04 -23.13
CA SER A 408 49.57 -40.73 -22.63
C SER A 408 49.92 -41.98 -23.43
N LEU A 409 48.94 -42.76 -23.89
CA LEU A 409 49.14 -43.91 -24.80
C LEU A 409 49.66 -43.53 -26.19
N LEU A 410 49.53 -42.26 -26.59
CA LEU A 410 49.97 -41.73 -27.89
C LEU A 410 51.20 -40.81 -27.79
N GLU A 411 51.67 -40.50 -26.57
CA GLU A 411 52.72 -39.50 -26.27
C GLU A 411 52.40 -38.08 -26.80
N ILE A 412 51.14 -37.64 -26.66
CA ILE A 412 50.63 -36.35 -27.16
C ILE A 412 50.27 -35.41 -26.02
N ASN A 413 50.49 -34.10 -26.20
CA ASN A 413 50.17 -33.07 -25.20
C ASN A 413 48.89 -32.25 -25.48
N ASN A 414 48.37 -32.26 -26.72
CA ASN A 414 47.18 -31.48 -27.12
C ASN A 414 46.02 -32.39 -27.55
N LEU A 415 44.79 -32.00 -27.24
CA LEU A 415 43.56 -32.73 -27.64
C LEU A 415 43.43 -32.87 -29.16
N ASP A 416 43.74 -31.80 -29.90
CA ASP A 416 43.54 -31.73 -31.36
C ASP A 416 44.49 -32.65 -32.15
N ASP A 417 45.66 -32.95 -31.58
CA ASP A 417 46.69 -33.80 -32.19
C ASP A 417 46.38 -35.31 -32.10
N ILE A 418 45.40 -35.71 -31.27
CA ILE A 418 44.95 -37.11 -31.12
C ILE A 418 44.49 -37.68 -32.46
N LEU A 419 43.57 -37.00 -33.15
CA LEU A 419 42.97 -37.49 -34.40
C LEU A 419 44.00 -37.67 -35.53
N PRO A 420 44.85 -36.68 -35.84
CA PRO A 420 45.96 -36.84 -36.79
C PRO A 420 46.89 -38.00 -36.46
N THR A 421 47.22 -38.20 -35.17
CA THR A 421 48.21 -39.20 -34.76
C THR A 421 47.63 -40.62 -34.78
N VAL A 422 46.38 -40.81 -34.37
CA VAL A 422 45.66 -42.09 -34.53
C VAL A 422 45.51 -42.45 -36.01
N GLN A 423 45.23 -41.48 -36.89
CA GLN A 423 45.22 -41.73 -38.34
C GLN A 423 46.60 -42.12 -38.89
N LYS A 424 47.67 -41.47 -38.42
CA LYS A 424 49.06 -41.78 -38.78
C LYS A 424 49.47 -43.18 -38.32
N LEU A 425 49.14 -43.58 -37.08
CA LEU A 425 49.38 -44.93 -36.57
C LEU A 425 48.58 -45.99 -37.34
N LYS A 426 47.32 -45.71 -37.69
CA LYS A 426 46.48 -46.57 -38.54
C LYS A 426 47.02 -46.75 -39.96
N LEU A 427 47.86 -45.83 -40.45
CA LEU A 427 48.59 -45.93 -41.72
C LEU A 427 49.93 -46.66 -41.60
N VAL A 428 50.51 -46.77 -40.40
CA VAL A 428 51.77 -47.50 -40.13
C VAL A 428 51.51 -48.95 -39.71
N ALA A 429 50.34 -49.25 -39.13
CA ALA A 429 49.90 -50.59 -38.76
C ALA A 429 49.20 -51.36 -39.90
N ARG A 430 49.56 -51.10 -41.16
CA ARG A 430 48.89 -51.65 -42.36
C ARG A 430 49.86 -51.92 -43.50
#